data_AF-A0A4Q3UHG1-F1
#
_entry.id   AF-A0A4Q3UHG1-F1
#
_cell.length_a   1.000
_cell.length_b   1.000
_cell.length_c   1.000
_cell.angle_alpha   90.00
_cell.angle_beta   90.00
_cell.angle_gamma   90.00
#
_symmetry.space_group_name_H-M   'P 1'
#
loop_
_entity.id
_entity.type
_entity.pdbx_description
1 polymer ?
#
loop_
_entity_poly.entity_id
_entity_poly.type
_entity_poly.pdbx_seq_one_letter_code
_entity_poly.pdbx_strand_id
1 'polypeptide(L)' 'LQMKDVPAQLLVFPDENHWVLKGKNSLQWHNTVFDWLGRWLKPKK' A
#
# COMPACT_ATOMS: atom_id res chain seq x y z
N LEU A 1 9.80 7.18 -10.69
CA LEU A 1 10.06 6.12 -9.69
C LEU A 1 11.02 5.10 -10.27
N GLN A 2 10.62 4.33 -11.28
CA GLN A 2 11.48 3.31 -11.91
C GLN A 2 12.77 3.89 -12.51
N MET A 3 12.70 5.04 -13.18
CA MET A 3 13.90 5.71 -13.74
C MET A 3 14.81 6.38 -12.70
N LYS A 4 14.33 6.54 -11.46
CA LYS A 4 15.08 7.19 -10.36
C LYS A 4 15.49 6.19 -9.28
N ASP A 5 15.34 4.88 -9.57
CA ASP A 5 15.57 3.78 -8.64
C ASP A 5 14.89 3.97 -7.27
N VAL A 6 13.75 4.66 -7.26
CA VAL A 6 12.96 4.85 -6.04
C VAL A 6 12.02 3.66 -5.90
N PRO A 7 12.10 2.90 -4.79
CA PRO A 7 11.21 1.77 -4.55
C PRO A 7 9.75 2.20 -4.59
N ALA A 8 8.93 1.46 -5.33
CA ALA A 8 7.51 1.72 -5.48
C ALA A 8 6.72 0.42 -5.54
N GLN A 9 5.46 0.47 -5.13
CA GLN A 9 4.51 -0.65 -5.21
C GLN A 9 3.18 -0.16 -5.78
N LEU A 10 2.52 -1.02 -6.56
CA LEU A 10 1.20 -0.79 -7.13
C LEU A 10 0.23 -1.84 -6.57
N LEU A 11 -0.85 -1.36 -5.94
CA LEU A 11 -1.96 -2.19 -5.47
C LEU A 11 -3.21 -1.81 -6.27
N VAL A 12 -3.83 -2.79 -6.93
CA VAL A 12 -4.98 -2.56 -7.80
C VAL A 12 -6.19 -3.35 -7.27
N PHE A 13 -7.34 -2.68 -7.18
CA PHE A 13 -8.63 -3.29 -6.92
C PHE A 13 -9.50 -3.14 -8.18
N PRO A 14 -9.56 -4.16 -9.05
CA PRO A 14 -10.24 -4.03 -10.35
C PRO A 14 -11.76 -3.88 -10.23
N ASP A 15 -12.31 -4.16 -9.05
CA ASP A 15 -13.73 -4.21 -8.74
C ASP A 15 -14.18 -3.08 -7.79
N GLU A 16 -13.35 -2.03 -7.64
CA GLU A 16 -13.59 -0.82 -6.86
C GLU A 16 -13.60 0.42 -7.76
N ASN A 17 -14.10 1.55 -7.23
CA ASN A 17 -14.04 2.85 -7.91
C ASN A 17 -12.91 3.71 -7.32
N HIS A 18 -13.10 5.04 -7.26
CA HIS A 18 -12.13 5.94 -6.61
C HIS A 18 -11.96 5.66 -5.10
N TRP A 19 -12.92 4.99 -4.46
CA TRP A 19 -12.92 4.64 -3.05
C TRP A 19 -12.80 3.13 -2.87
N VAL A 20 -12.25 2.70 -1.73
CA VAL A 20 -12.19 1.28 -1.34
C VAL A 20 -13.40 0.96 -0.46
N LEU A 21 -14.45 0.39 -1.06
CA LEU A 21 -15.74 0.22 -0.39
C LEU A 21 -15.91 -1.18 0.21
N LYS A 22 -15.35 -2.22 -0.42
CA LYS A 22 -15.50 -3.60 0.06
C LYS A 22 -14.64 -3.84 1.29
N GLY A 23 -15.21 -4.45 2.33
CA GLY A 23 -14.52 -4.71 3.59
C GLY A 23 -13.20 -5.49 3.43
N LYS A 24 -13.18 -6.50 2.55
CA LYS A 24 -11.97 -7.28 2.26
C LYS A 24 -10.87 -6.44 1.61
N ASN A 25 -11.23 -5.59 0.65
CA ASN A 25 -10.28 -4.71 -0.04
C ASN A 25 -9.75 -3.63 0.91
N SER A 26 -10.61 -3.11 1.79
CA SER A 26 -10.21 -2.16 2.84
C SER A 26 -9.16 -2.77 3.78
N LEU A 27 -9.35 -4.01 4.23
CA LEU A 27 -8.35 -4.70 5.06
C LEU A 27 -7.02 -4.85 4.33
N GLN A 28 -7.03 -5.28 3.06
CA GLN A 28 -5.82 -5.42 2.26
C GLN A 28 -5.11 -4.07 2.04
N TRP A 29 -5.87 -2.99 1.80
CA TRP A 29 -5.35 -1.65 1.62
C TRP A 29 -4.60 -1.18 2.88
N HIS A 30 -5.25 -1.24 4.05
CA HIS A 30 -4.65 -0.82 5.32
C HIS A 30 -3.38 -1.62 5.64
N ASN A 31 -3.44 -2.95 5.52
CA ASN A 31 -2.28 -3.82 5.78
C ASN A 31 -1.10 -3.46 4.87
N THR A 32 -1.36 -3.27 3.57
CA THR A 32 -0.31 -2.93 2.59
C THR A 32 0.35 -1.58 2.91
N VAL A 33 -0.46 -0.57 3.26
CA VAL A 33 0.04 0.76 3.63
C VAL A 33 0.86 0.70 4.91
N PHE A 34 0.37 0.03 5.96
CA PHE A 34 1.11 -0.08 7.22
C PHE A 34 2.40 -0.89 7.08
N ASP A 35 2.40 -1.94 6.28
CA ASP A 35 3.62 -2.70 5.99
C ASP A 35 4.64 -1.85 5.22
N TRP A 36 4.18 -1.03 4.27
CA TRP A 36 5.06 -0.11 3.55
C TRP A 36 5.67 0.92 4.48
N LEU A 37 4.85 1.63 5.27
CA LEU A 37 5.33 2.58 6.28
C LEU A 37 6.25 1.89 7.29
N GLY A 38 5.92 0.67 7.69
CA GLY A 38 6.72 -0.13 8.61
C GLY A 38 8.14 -0.42 8.10
N ARG A 39 8.33 -0.59 6.79
CA ARG A 39 9.67 -0.81 6.21
C ARG A 39 10.58 0.42 6.31
N TRP A 40 10.00 1.62 6.23
CA TRP A 40 10.75 2.86 6.09
C TRP A 40 10.79 3.71 7.37
N LEU A 41 9.76 3.61 8.22
CA LEU A 41 9.56 4.48 9.37
C LEU A 41 9.72 3.77 10.72
N LYS A 42 9.85 2.43 10.76
CA LYS A 42 10.07 1.74 12.04
C LYS A 42 11.44 2.14 12.63
N PRO A 43 11.49 2.60 13.89
CA PRO A 43 12.76 2.84 14.54
C PRO A 43 13.52 1.52 14.67
N LYS A 44 14.84 1.55 14.43
CA LYS A 44 15.72 0.46 14.87
C LYS A 44 15.71 0.45 16.40
N LYS A 45 15.39 -0.70 16.99
CA LYS A 45 15.52 -0.92 18.43
C LYS A 45 16.99 -0.95 18.83
#